data_AF-A0A2H0IRR8-F1
#
_entry.id   AF-A0A2H0IRR8-F1
#
_cell.length_a   1.000
_cell.length_b   1.000
_cell.length_c   1.000
_cell.angle_alpha   90.00
_cell.angle_beta   90.00
_cell.angle_gamma   90.00
#
_symmetry.space_group_name_H-M   'P 1'
#
loop_
_entity.id
_entity.type
_entity.pdbx_description
1 polymer ?
#
loop_
_entity_poly.entity_id
_entity_poly.type
_entity_poly.pdbx_seq_one_letter_code
_entity_poly.pdbx_strand_id
1 'polypeptide(L)' 'MKNYKTLKRDWLIYAISGLLLLGFGISLSGEALIRKYEAKDWQDWFWWGTLALVVINSGISLFGKAITLRMRLDQLQKLK' A
#
# COMPACT_ATOMS: atom_id res chain seq x y z
N MET A 1 -22.39 16.17 -6.58
CA MET A 1 -22.71 14.76 -6.29
C MET A 1 -21.69 13.88 -7.03
N LYS A 2 -20.79 13.19 -6.32
CA LYS A 2 -19.81 12.29 -6.98
C LYS A 2 -20.57 11.12 -7.61
N ASN A 3 -20.35 10.90 -8.91
CA ASN A 3 -21.05 9.89 -9.70
C ASN A 3 -20.60 8.48 -9.26
N TYR A 4 -21.50 7.51 -9.05
CA TYR A 4 -21.18 6.16 -8.57
C TYR A 4 -20.02 5.49 -9.35
N LYS A 5 -19.99 5.66 -10.68
CA LYS A 5 -18.89 5.16 -11.53
C LYS A 5 -17.53 5.75 -11.15
N THR A 6 -17.46 7.04 -10.83
CA THR A 6 -16.19 7.71 -10.44
C THR A 6 -15.69 7.21 -9.10
N LEU A 7 -16.58 6.99 -8.13
CA LEU A 7 -16.23 6.49 -6.81
C LEU A 7 -15.70 5.05 -6.87
N LYS A 8 -16.28 4.21 -7.73
CA LYS A 8 -15.82 2.84 -7.99
C LYS A 8 -14.42 2.81 -8.63
N ARG A 9 -14.14 3.75 -9.54
CA ARG A 9 -12.82 3.90 -10.15
C ARG A 9 -11.78 4.35 -9.12
N ASP A 10 -12.11 5.37 -8.33
CA ASP A 10 -11.25 5.85 -7.25
C ASP A 10 -10.92 4.70 -6.29
N TRP A 11 -11.93 3.93 -5.86
CA TRP A 11 -11.76 2.77 -5.01
C TRP A 11 -10.74 1.77 -5.56
N LEU A 12 -10.89 1.35 -6.82
CA LEU A 12 -9.98 0.41 -7.47
C LEU A 12 -8.56 0.94 -7.51
N ILE A 13 -8.37 2.22 -7.85
CA ILE A 13 -7.04 2.84 -7.91
C ILE A 13 -6.37 2.79 -6.53
N TYR A 14 -7.06 3.22 -5.47
CA TYR A 14 -6.50 3.20 -4.11
C TYR A 14 -6.24 1.78 -3.60
N ALA A 15 -7.11 0.82 -3.93
CA ALA A 15 -6.94 -0.58 -3.52
C ALA A 15 -5.72 -1.20 -4.20
N ILE A 16 -5.61 -1.03 -5.52
CA ILE A 16 -4.51 -1.57 -6.32
C ILE A 16 -3.20 -0.89 -5.92
N SER A 17 -3.17 0.45 -5.81
CA SER A 17 -1.96 1.17 -5.42
C SER A 17 -1.50 0.80 -4.01
N GLY A 18 -2.45 0.66 -3.07
CA GLY A 18 -2.14 0.26 -1.69
C GLY A 18 -1.54 -1.14 -1.62
N LEU A 19 -2.12 -2.09 -2.35
CA LEU A 19 -1.64 -3.47 -2.41
C LEU A 19 -0.27 -3.58 -3.10
N LEU A 20 -0.07 -2.85 -4.22
CA LEU A 20 1.21 -2.82 -4.92
C LEU A 20 2.32 -2.22 -4.07
N LEU A 21 2.06 -1.12 -3.36
CA LEU A 21 3.04 -0.51 -2.45
C LEU A 21 3.37 -1.43 -1.28
N LEU A 22 2.37 -2.10 -0.71
CA LEU A 22 2.59 -3.11 0.33
C LEU A 22 3.50 -4.25 -0.17
N GLY A 23 3.19 -4.83 -1.32
CA GLY A 23 4.00 -5.88 -1.93
C GLY A 23 5.43 -5.42 -2.25
N PHE A 24 5.56 -4.22 -2.84
CA PHE A 24 6.86 -3.62 -3.13
C PHE A 24 7.68 -3.38 -1.85
N GLY A 25 7.06 -2.86 -0.79
CA GLY A 25 7.72 -2.67 0.50
C GLY A 25 8.19 -3.99 1.14
N ILE A 26 7.42 -5.07 0.99
CA ILE A 26 7.85 -6.41 1.43
C ILE A 26 9.06 -6.90 0.59
N SER A 27 9.04 -6.71 -0.72
CA SER A 27 10.19 -7.03 -1.58
C SER A 27 11.45 -6.25 -1.18
N LEU A 28 11.33 -4.95 -0.90
CA LEU A 28 12.43 -4.13 -0.40
C LEU A 28 12.94 -4.59 0.97
N SER A 29 12.05 -5.05 1.83
CA SER A 29 12.42 -5.64 3.13
C SER A 29 13.23 -6.93 2.94
N GLY A 30 12.88 -7.74 1.94
CA GLY A 30 13.61 -8.95 1.57
C GLY A 30 15.01 -8.66 1.04
N GLU A 31 15.14 -7.67 0.15
CA GLU A 31 16.44 -7.19 -0.34
C GLU A 31 17.32 -6.67 0.80
N ALA A 32 16.73 -5.92 1.75
CA ALA A 32 17.43 -5.48 2.94
C ALA A 32 17.95 -6.69 3.74
N LEU A 33 17.09 -7.69 3.99
CA LEU A 33 17.48 -8.90 4.72
C LEU A 33 18.63 -9.65 4.03
N ILE A 34 18.59 -9.82 2.71
CA ILE A 34 19.67 -10.48 1.95
C ILE A 34 20.97 -9.70 2.09
N ARG A 35 20.95 -8.37 1.98
CA ARG A 35 22.16 -7.53 2.14
C ARG A 35 22.76 -7.62 3.55
N LYS A 36 21.93 -7.82 4.57
CA LYS A 36 22.40 -8.12 5.93
C LYS A 36 23.15 -9.45 5.98
N TYR A 37 22.65 -10.47 5.29
CA TYR A 37 23.27 -11.80 5.23
C TYR A 37 24.57 -11.80 4.40
N GLU A 38 24.66 -10.98 3.36
CA GLU A 38 25.87 -10.81 2.53
C GLU A 38 26.97 -9.96 3.19
N ALA A 39 26.80 -9.56 4.47
CA ALA A 39 27.75 -8.74 5.22
C ALA A 39 28.12 -7.40 4.54
N LYS A 40 27.19 -6.82 3.76
CA LYS A 40 27.30 -5.42 3.31
C LYS A 40 27.26 -4.47 4.49
N ASP A 41 27.81 -3.26 4.30
CA ASP A 41 27.86 -2.21 5.31
C ASP A 41 26.51 -2.07 6.05
N TRP A 42 26.58 -2.03 7.38
CA TRP A 42 25.42 -1.93 8.26
C TRP A 42 24.46 -0.81 7.85
N GLN A 43 25.00 0.30 7.34
CA GLN A 43 24.24 1.47 6.91
C GLN A 43 23.33 1.15 5.73
N ASP A 44 23.80 0.39 4.74
CA ASP A 44 23.04 0.07 3.54
C ASP A 44 21.79 -0.77 3.86
N TRP A 45 21.95 -1.85 4.62
CA TRP A 45 20.82 -2.68 5.04
C TRP A 45 19.81 -1.89 5.89
N PHE A 46 20.30 -1.05 6.80
CA PHE A 46 19.45 -0.26 7.69
C PHE A 46 18.59 0.77 6.94
N TRP A 47 19.19 1.51 6.00
CA TRP A 47 18.46 2.47 5.17
C TRP A 47 17.44 1.78 4.26
N TRP A 48 17.80 0.65 3.65
CA TRP A 48 16.86 -0.12 2.83
C TRP A 48 15.70 -0.69 3.66
N GLY A 49 15.96 -1.18 4.87
CA GLY A 49 14.91 -1.64 5.78
C GLY A 49 13.99 -0.50 6.26
N THR A 50 14.56 0.67 6.54
CA THR A 50 13.78 1.86 6.94
C THR A 50 12.90 2.36 5.79
N LEU A 51 13.45 2.43 4.58
CA LEU A 51 12.71 2.79 3.37
C LEU A 51 11.57 1.79 3.11
N ALA A 52 11.84 0.49 3.28
CA ALA A 52 10.82 -0.54 3.17
C ALA A 52 9.68 -0.35 4.18
N LEU A 53 9.98 -0.03 5.44
CA LEU A 53 8.97 0.28 6.46
C LEU A 53 8.11 1.49 6.08
N VAL A 54 8.70 2.55 5.57
CA VAL A 54 7.97 3.74 5.10
C VAL A 54 7.01 3.40 3.96
N VAL A 55 7.48 2.59 2.99
CA VAL A 55 6.69 2.14 1.85
C VAL A 55 5.53 1.25 2.31
N ILE A 56 5.77 0.29 3.21
CA ILE A 56 4.74 -0.59 3.78
C ILE A 56 3.67 0.24 4.49
N ASN A 57 4.06 1.15 5.38
CA ASN A 57 3.12 2.00 6.13
C ASN A 57 2.29 2.90 5.19
N SER A 58 2.92 3.41 4.13
CA SER A 58 2.23 4.18 3.09
C SER A 58 1.22 3.33 2.32
N GLY A 59 1.59 2.10 1.97
CA GLY A 59 0.72 1.12 1.32
C GLY A 59 -0.50 0.77 2.18
N ILE A 60 -0.30 0.52 3.48
CA ILE A 60 -1.38 0.24 4.44
C ILE A 60 -2.35 1.43 4.52
N SER A 61 -1.85 2.66 4.60
CA SER A 61 -2.69 3.87 4.66
C SER A 61 -3.57 4.04 3.42
N LEU A 62 -3.01 3.82 2.22
CA LEU A 62 -3.75 3.88 0.97
C LEU A 62 -4.78 2.75 0.86
N PHE A 63 -4.40 1.54 1.29
CA PHE A 63 -5.33 0.41 1.35
C PHE A 63 -6.48 0.66 2.32
N GLY A 64 -6.23 1.28 3.49
CA GLY A 64 -7.26 1.70 4.43
C GLY A 64 -8.26 2.68 3.81
N LYS A 65 -7.77 3.69 3.08
CA LYS A 65 -8.64 4.63 2.33
C LYS A 65 -9.49 3.90 1.28
N ALA A 66 -8.93 2.89 0.62
CA ALA A 66 -9.67 2.05 -0.31
C ALA A 66 -10.81 1.30 0.39
N ILE A 67 -10.58 0.70 1.56
CA ILE A 67 -11.64 0.01 2.31
C ILE A 67 -12.79 0.97 2.63
N THR A 68 -12.50 2.18 3.14
CA THR A 68 -13.53 3.19 3.43
C THR A 68 -14.31 3.60 2.18
N LEU A 69 -13.63 3.75 1.03
CA LEU A 69 -14.29 4.01 -0.26
C LEU A 69 -15.21 2.86 -0.68
N ARG A 70 -14.80 1.61 -0.45
CA ARG A 70 -15.64 0.43 -0.71
C ARG A 70 -16.89 0.43 0.16
N MET A 71 -16.73 0.69 1.45
CA MET A 71 -17.86 0.76 2.37
C MET A 71 -18.86 1.84 1.93
N ARG A 72 -18.39 3.02 1.52
CA ARG A 72 -19.28 4.09 0.99
C ARG A 72 -19.98 3.67 -0.31
N LEU A 73 -19.29 2.96 -1.21
CA LEU A 73 -19.88 2.41 -2.43
C LEU A 73 -21.00 1.41 -2.11
N ASP A 74 -20.76 0.49 -1.19
CA ASP A 74 -21.75 -0.53 -0.78
C ASP A 74 -22.98 0.11 -0.14
N GLN A 75 -22.81 1.18 0.66
CA GLN A 75 -23.92 1.95 1.23
C GLN A 75 -24.76 2.65 0.14
N LEU A 76 -24.11 3.27 -0.85
CA LEU A 76 -24.80 3.89 -1.98
C LEU A 76 -25.54 2.89 -2.86
N GLN A 77 -25.06 1.65 -2.98
CA GLN A 77 -25.77 0.58 -3.69
C GLN A 77 -27.04 0.13 -2.94
N LYS A 78 -27.05 0.15 -1.60
CA LYS A 78 -28.22 -0.22 -0.79
C LYS A 78 -29.33 0.84 -0.79
N LEU A 79 -29.01 2.10 -1.08
CA LEU A 79 -29.95 3.21 -1.12
C LEU A 79 -30.65 3.35 -2.49
N LYS A 80 -30.33 2.47 -3.44
CA LYS A 80 -30.86 2.47 -4.81
C LYS A 80 -31.73 1.24 -5.04
#